data_AF-A0A0K0DLX9-F1
#
_entry.id   AF-A0A0K0DLX9-F1
#
_cell.length_a   1.000
_cell.length_b   1.000
_cell.length_c   1.000
_cell.angle_alpha   90.00
_cell.angle_beta   90.00
_cell.angle_gamma   90.00
#
_symmetry.space_group_name_H-M   'P 1'
#
loop_
_entity.id
_entity.type
_entity.pdbx_description
1 polymer ?
#
loop_
_entity_poly.entity_id
_entity_poly.type
_entity_poly.pdbx_seq_one_letter_code
_entity_poly.pdbx_strand_id
1 'polypeptide(L)'
;MKPPEEESRVNEIKMRKRWKTTETKEQESSFGGTDKALKSIAENTEEITDEIEGESQENSRVAEIKRRVNITNTETADKMQELTELRILIIRIEELELANRKLTLQIRRMKKQLSEKERKIEELTSLVSFLQKTEEPEKPDEKPTSQQEATAVRGLEIMKRNQLLEHSVRNVERTMLCNFFEAVEPKPTQEIVMVIDRALSNAIDVLLMRPDKFDDFVDNELRIFLLDTQKAKRILLDVMLLHPEYVPRTWGGDVLAKRQSEARLEAMRKRQPAQVSDSKTNVEKENPRQNLAAPNGKSFAKTSAISKGVQLKSIRMAPNVMKTDQTPPPKSNPDTSVSAFLIVCNKAGVKA
;
A
#
# COMPACT_ATOMS: atom_id res chain seq x y z
N MET A 1 -55.89 10.69 28.56
CA MET A 1 -55.18 11.13 27.34
C MET A 1 -53.99 10.22 27.15
N LYS A 2 -54.02 9.33 26.15
CA LYS A 2 -52.98 8.35 25.81
C LYS A 2 -52.19 8.82 24.58
N PRO A 3 -50.88 8.58 24.48
CA PRO A 3 -50.06 9.03 23.35
C PRO A 3 -50.08 8.03 22.16
N PRO A 4 -49.73 8.46 20.94
CA PRO A 4 -49.73 7.62 19.74
C PRO A 4 -48.31 7.14 19.41
N GLU A 5 -48.02 5.85 19.62
CA GLU A 5 -46.73 5.24 19.21
C GLU A 5 -46.87 3.90 18.46
N GLU A 6 -48.07 3.48 18.06
CA GLU A 6 -48.28 2.13 17.50
C GLU A 6 -48.39 2.03 15.97
N GLU A 7 -48.41 3.13 15.21
CA GLU A 7 -48.61 3.04 13.74
C GLU A 7 -47.33 2.85 12.91
N SER A 8 -46.13 3.05 13.48
CA SER A 8 -44.89 2.94 12.71
C SER A 8 -44.34 1.52 12.55
N ARG A 9 -44.91 0.51 13.24
CA ARG A 9 -44.42 -0.90 13.18
C ARG A 9 -45.11 -1.78 12.15
N VAL A 10 -46.22 -1.33 11.54
CA VAL A 10 -46.99 -2.16 10.61
C VAL A 10 -46.45 -2.10 9.17
N ASN A 11 -45.70 -1.06 8.80
CA ASN A 11 -45.17 -0.91 7.43
C ASN A 11 -43.85 -1.64 7.15
N GLU A 12 -43.15 -2.14 8.17
CA GLU A 12 -41.84 -2.81 7.98
C GLU A 12 -41.98 -4.32 7.71
N ILE A 13 -43.13 -4.92 8.03
CA ILE A 13 -43.37 -6.38 7.86
C ILE A 13 -43.84 -6.73 6.44
N LYS A 14 -44.23 -5.75 5.62
CA LYS A 14 -44.86 -6.01 4.29
C LYS A 14 -43.89 -6.14 3.11
N MET A 15 -42.59 -5.88 3.29
CA MET A 15 -41.59 -5.94 2.21
C MET A 15 -40.74 -7.22 2.19
N ARG A 16 -41.00 -8.21 3.06
CA ARG A 16 -40.15 -9.41 3.22
C ARG A 16 -40.73 -10.73 2.67
N LYS A 17 -41.69 -10.67 1.73
CA LYS A 17 -42.34 -11.85 1.13
C LYS A 17 -42.42 -11.81 -0.40
N ARG A 18 -41.25 -11.89 -1.02
CA ARG A 18 -40.99 -12.20 -2.45
C ARG A 18 -39.47 -12.21 -2.42
N TRP A 19 -38.74 -13.32 -2.33
CA TRP A 19 -38.52 -14.36 -3.33
C TRP A 19 -38.15 -15.63 -2.57
N LYS A 20 -38.89 -16.73 -2.72
CA LYS A 20 -38.45 -18.09 -2.38
C LYS A 20 -39.51 -19.08 -2.86
N THR A 21 -39.42 -19.46 -4.13
CA THR A 21 -40.03 -20.70 -4.65
C THR A 21 -39.31 -21.12 -5.91
N THR A 22 -38.32 -21.99 -5.73
CA THR A 22 -37.81 -23.01 -6.66
C THR A 22 -36.97 -23.92 -5.76
N GLU A 23 -37.58 -24.91 -5.13
CA GLU A 23 -37.55 -26.30 -5.61
C GLU A 23 -36.16 -26.72 -6.08
N THR A 24 -35.39 -27.35 -5.18
CA THR A 24 -34.49 -28.43 -5.59
C THR A 24 -34.24 -29.36 -4.41
N LYS A 25 -34.83 -30.53 -4.54
CA LYS A 25 -34.48 -31.85 -4.00
C LYS A 25 -33.44 -31.90 -2.88
N GLU A 26 -33.94 -32.38 -1.75
CA GLU A 26 -33.26 -33.31 -0.86
C GLU A 26 -32.40 -34.30 -1.64
N GLN A 27 -31.09 -34.25 -1.41
CA GLN A 27 -30.24 -35.41 -1.55
C GLN A 27 -29.25 -35.36 -0.39
N GLU A 28 -29.53 -36.21 0.59
CA GLU A 28 -28.58 -36.62 1.61
C GLU A 28 -27.28 -37.07 0.90
N SER A 29 -26.17 -36.38 1.16
CA SER A 29 -24.86 -36.90 0.83
C SER A 29 -23.94 -36.76 2.04
N SER A 30 -24.05 -37.79 2.88
CA SER A 30 -22.95 -38.56 3.42
C SER A 30 -21.57 -37.86 3.45
N PHE A 31 -21.16 -37.63 4.69
CA PHE A 31 -19.80 -37.42 5.14
C PHE A 31 -18.91 -38.61 4.72
N GLY A 32 -18.22 -38.49 3.59
CA GLY A 32 -17.29 -39.50 3.09
C GLY A 32 -16.38 -38.90 2.02
N GLY A 33 -15.13 -38.63 2.37
CA GLY A 33 -14.22 -37.89 1.48
C GLY A 33 -12.74 -38.07 1.79
N THR A 34 -12.30 -39.27 2.16
CA THR A 34 -10.87 -39.61 2.29
C THR A 34 -10.30 -40.40 1.12
N ASP A 35 -11.09 -40.73 0.08
CA ASP A 35 -10.65 -41.69 -0.95
C ASP A 35 -10.26 -41.07 -2.32
N LYS A 36 -10.26 -39.74 -2.47
CA LYS A 36 -9.90 -39.10 -3.77
C LYS A 36 -8.40 -38.88 -3.99
N ALA A 37 -7.54 -39.14 -3.00
CA ALA A 37 -6.09 -38.95 -3.14
C ALA A 37 -5.37 -40.11 -3.84
N LEU A 38 -6.01 -41.28 -4.01
CA LEU A 38 -5.36 -42.46 -4.60
C LEU A 38 -5.69 -42.67 -6.09
N LYS A 39 -6.63 -41.91 -6.66
CA LYS A 39 -7.02 -42.07 -8.08
C LYS A 39 -6.19 -41.21 -9.05
N SER A 40 -5.54 -40.15 -8.57
CA SER A 40 -4.66 -39.29 -9.40
C SER A 40 -3.24 -39.83 -9.59
N ILE A 41 -2.87 -40.92 -8.91
CA ILE A 41 -1.54 -41.56 -9.07
C ILE A 41 -1.59 -42.63 -10.18
N ALA A 42 -2.73 -43.29 -10.38
CA ALA A 42 -2.87 -44.35 -11.39
C ALA A 42 -2.85 -43.81 -12.84
N GLU A 43 -3.42 -42.63 -13.11
CA GLU A 43 -3.45 -42.06 -14.47
C GLU A 43 -2.12 -41.45 -14.96
N ASN A 44 -1.16 -41.19 -14.05
CA ASN A 44 0.16 -40.66 -14.45
C ASN A 44 1.19 -41.76 -14.76
N THR A 45 0.87 -43.04 -14.53
CA THR A 45 1.85 -44.13 -14.63
C THR A 45 1.79 -44.86 -15.98
N GLU A 46 0.63 -44.89 -16.66
CA GLU A 46 0.51 -45.54 -17.99
C GLU A 46 1.08 -44.69 -19.14
N GLU A 47 1.15 -43.36 -19.03
CA GLU A 47 1.64 -42.48 -20.12
C GLU A 47 3.20 -42.41 -20.18
N ILE A 48 3.91 -42.88 -19.16
CA ILE A 48 5.39 -42.89 -19.12
C ILE A 48 5.97 -44.15 -19.79
N THR A 49 5.21 -45.24 -19.83
CA THR A 49 5.66 -46.52 -20.40
C THR A 49 5.74 -46.51 -21.93
N ASP A 50 4.88 -45.74 -22.62
CA ASP A 50 4.90 -45.66 -24.09
C ASP A 50 6.04 -44.79 -24.65
N GLU A 51 6.66 -43.92 -23.82
CA GLU A 51 7.73 -43.00 -24.27
C GLU A 51 9.13 -43.63 -24.27
N ILE A 52 9.38 -44.66 -23.46
CA ILE A 52 10.72 -45.29 -23.34
C ILE A 52 10.98 -46.29 -24.49
N GLU A 53 9.95 -46.94 -25.02
CA GLU A 53 10.11 -47.88 -26.14
C GLU A 53 10.32 -47.18 -27.50
N GLY A 54 9.84 -45.95 -27.67
CA GLY A 54 10.00 -45.17 -28.91
C GLY A 54 11.43 -44.67 -29.18
N GLU A 55 12.14 -44.17 -28.15
CA GLU A 55 13.48 -43.58 -28.32
C GLU A 55 14.56 -44.63 -28.68
N SER A 56 14.38 -45.89 -28.27
CA SER A 56 15.29 -46.99 -28.61
C SER A 56 15.19 -47.41 -30.08
N GLN A 57 13.97 -47.42 -30.63
CA GLN A 57 13.72 -47.87 -32.00
C GLN A 57 14.14 -46.82 -33.05
N GLU A 58 14.04 -45.53 -32.73
CA GLU A 58 14.37 -44.44 -33.67
C GLU A 58 15.89 -44.26 -33.87
N ASN A 59 16.70 -44.44 -32.82
CA ASN A 59 18.16 -44.41 -32.95
C ASN A 59 18.70 -45.54 -33.85
N SER A 60 17.98 -46.68 -33.91
CA SER A 60 18.32 -47.81 -34.79
C SER A 60 18.09 -47.50 -36.28
N ARG A 61 17.00 -46.77 -36.62
CA ARG A 61 16.69 -46.41 -38.01
C ARG A 61 17.71 -45.46 -38.62
N VAL A 62 18.16 -44.45 -37.87
CA VAL A 62 19.17 -43.49 -38.34
C VAL A 62 20.51 -44.20 -38.63
N ALA A 63 20.89 -45.18 -37.81
CA ALA A 63 22.11 -45.97 -38.01
C ALA A 63 22.01 -46.95 -39.20
N GLU A 64 20.80 -47.37 -39.58
CA GLU A 64 20.59 -48.23 -40.75
C GLU A 64 20.63 -47.44 -42.06
N ILE A 65 20.04 -46.25 -42.10
CA ILE A 65 20.06 -45.36 -43.28
C ILE A 65 21.50 -44.95 -43.61
N LYS A 66 22.30 -44.62 -42.58
CA LYS A 66 23.74 -44.33 -42.74
C LYS A 66 24.54 -45.47 -43.37
N ARG A 67 24.14 -46.72 -43.12
CA ARG A 67 24.78 -47.91 -43.72
C ARG A 67 24.37 -48.13 -45.17
N ARG A 68 23.12 -47.84 -45.53
CA ARG A 68 22.61 -48.00 -46.91
C ARG A 68 23.19 -46.99 -47.91
N VAL A 69 23.72 -45.86 -47.43
CA VAL A 69 24.31 -44.79 -48.26
C VAL A 69 25.67 -45.18 -48.87
N ASN A 70 26.32 -46.26 -48.40
CA ASN A 70 27.70 -46.57 -48.76
C ASN A 70 27.91 -47.50 -49.97
N ILE A 71 26.91 -47.72 -50.85
CA ILE A 71 26.96 -48.77 -51.89
C ILE A 71 26.84 -48.21 -53.33
N THR A 72 27.90 -48.49 -54.10
CA THR A 72 28.13 -48.60 -55.58
C THR A 72 28.16 -47.38 -56.55
N ASN A 73 29.40 -47.07 -56.99
CA ASN A 73 30.03 -47.12 -58.33
C ASN A 73 29.41 -46.55 -59.63
N THR A 74 30.26 -45.71 -60.26
CA THR A 74 30.61 -45.56 -61.69
C THR A 74 29.52 -45.28 -62.73
N GLU A 75 29.06 -44.03 -62.82
CA GLU A 75 28.81 -43.33 -64.10
C GLU A 75 28.56 -41.82 -63.90
N THR A 76 29.31 -41.00 -64.64
CA THR A 76 29.34 -39.51 -64.66
C THR A 76 29.50 -38.82 -63.29
N ALA A 77 30.72 -38.32 -63.01
CA ALA A 77 31.09 -37.70 -61.73
C ALA A 77 30.11 -36.62 -61.26
N ASP A 78 29.57 -35.81 -62.17
CA ASP A 78 28.60 -34.76 -61.84
C ASP A 78 27.27 -35.32 -61.31
N LYS A 79 26.71 -36.37 -61.95
CA LYS A 79 25.49 -37.04 -61.45
C LYS A 79 25.73 -37.76 -60.12
N MET A 80 26.95 -38.26 -59.91
CA MET A 80 27.32 -38.91 -58.66
C MET A 80 27.42 -37.90 -57.50
N GLN A 81 27.91 -36.69 -57.79
CA GLN A 81 27.91 -35.58 -56.84
C GLN A 81 26.49 -35.11 -56.51
N GLU A 82 25.62 -34.92 -57.51
CA GLU A 82 24.20 -34.60 -57.31
C GLU A 82 23.48 -35.65 -56.45
N LEU A 83 23.70 -36.94 -56.70
CA LEU A 83 23.13 -38.02 -55.89
C LEU A 83 23.64 -38.01 -54.44
N THR A 84 24.89 -37.60 -54.22
CA THR A 84 25.48 -37.52 -52.89
C THR A 84 24.88 -36.33 -52.12
N GLU A 85 24.74 -35.18 -52.78
CA GLU A 85 24.08 -34.00 -52.22
C GLU A 85 22.61 -34.29 -51.88
N LEU A 86 21.88 -34.97 -52.77
CA LEU A 86 20.50 -35.40 -52.50
C LEU A 86 20.40 -36.31 -51.27
N ARG A 87 21.32 -37.27 -51.12
CA ARG A 87 21.36 -38.16 -49.94
C ARG A 87 21.64 -37.39 -48.65
N ILE A 88 22.56 -36.43 -48.68
CA ILE A 88 22.83 -35.55 -47.53
C ILE A 88 21.59 -34.75 -47.15
N LEU A 89 20.87 -34.20 -48.15
CA LEU A 89 19.63 -33.45 -47.91
C LEU A 89 18.54 -34.34 -47.29
N ILE A 90 18.36 -35.58 -47.76
CA ILE A 90 17.38 -36.52 -47.18
C ILE A 90 17.69 -36.80 -45.72
N ILE A 91 18.95 -37.14 -45.39
CA ILE A 91 19.37 -37.36 -43.99
C ILE A 91 19.09 -36.11 -43.15
N ARG A 92 19.40 -34.92 -43.68
CA ARG A 92 19.18 -33.67 -42.96
C ARG A 92 17.70 -33.39 -42.72
N ILE A 93 16.83 -33.71 -43.67
CA ILE A 93 15.37 -33.59 -43.52
C ILE A 93 14.89 -34.52 -42.40
N GLU A 94 15.31 -35.79 -42.41
CA GLU A 94 14.93 -36.76 -41.36
C GLU A 94 15.41 -36.34 -39.96
N GLU A 95 16.64 -35.81 -39.85
CA GLU A 95 17.16 -35.24 -38.59
C GLU A 95 16.30 -34.07 -38.09
N LEU A 96 15.92 -33.16 -39.00
CA LEU A 96 15.09 -32.00 -38.67
C LEU A 96 13.66 -32.41 -38.30
N GLU A 97 13.09 -33.42 -38.96
CA GLU A 97 11.79 -33.98 -38.61
C GLU A 97 11.80 -34.61 -37.22
N LEU A 98 12.84 -35.37 -36.87
CA LEU A 98 13.00 -35.97 -35.55
C LEU A 98 13.17 -34.90 -34.46
N ALA A 99 13.99 -33.89 -34.72
CA ALA A 99 14.14 -32.74 -33.81
C ALA A 99 12.80 -32.00 -33.60
N ASN A 100 12.00 -31.81 -34.65
CA ASN A 100 10.68 -31.19 -34.55
C ASN A 100 9.68 -32.04 -33.76
N ARG A 101 9.70 -33.38 -33.92
CA ARG A 101 8.87 -34.28 -33.09
C ARG A 101 9.23 -34.16 -31.61
N LYS A 102 10.52 -34.18 -31.28
CA LYS A 102 11.00 -34.00 -29.91
C LYS A 102 10.59 -32.65 -29.30
N LEU A 103 10.75 -31.56 -30.06
CA LEU A 103 10.32 -30.24 -29.64
C LEU A 103 8.81 -30.18 -29.39
N THR A 104 8.02 -30.82 -30.25
CA THR A 104 6.55 -30.89 -30.12
C THR A 104 6.13 -31.59 -28.83
N LEU A 105 6.77 -32.71 -28.48
CA LEU A 105 6.54 -33.42 -27.22
C LEU A 105 6.93 -32.55 -26.01
N GLN A 106 8.07 -31.85 -26.08
CA GLN A 106 8.49 -30.94 -25.01
C GLN A 106 7.48 -29.79 -24.81
N ILE A 107 6.97 -29.20 -25.89
CA ILE A 107 5.93 -28.16 -25.82
C ILE A 107 4.65 -28.70 -25.17
N ARG A 108 4.21 -29.92 -25.52
CA ARG A 108 3.05 -30.56 -24.88
C ARG A 108 3.25 -30.74 -23.38
N ARG A 109 4.43 -31.22 -22.96
CA ARG A 109 4.80 -31.38 -21.54
C ARG A 109 4.76 -30.05 -20.78
N MET A 110 5.36 -29.00 -21.35
CA MET A 110 5.33 -27.67 -20.75
C MET A 110 3.91 -27.10 -20.66
N LYS A 111 3.07 -27.30 -21.70
CA LYS A 111 1.66 -26.87 -21.66
C LYS A 111 0.86 -27.57 -20.56
N LYS A 112 1.05 -28.87 -20.35
CA LYS A 112 0.41 -29.63 -19.26
C LYS A 112 0.80 -29.05 -17.89
N GLN A 113 2.10 -28.82 -17.66
CA GLN A 113 2.59 -28.20 -16.43
C GLN A 113 2.03 -26.78 -16.21
N LEU A 114 1.92 -25.98 -17.28
CA LEU A 114 1.37 -24.63 -17.20
C LEU A 114 -0.11 -24.68 -16.77
N SER A 115 -0.92 -25.55 -17.37
CA SER A 115 -2.33 -25.72 -17.00
C SER A 115 -2.55 -26.18 -15.55
N GLU A 116 -1.68 -27.04 -15.02
CA GLU A 116 -1.73 -27.44 -13.60
C GLU A 116 -1.41 -26.28 -12.66
N LYS A 117 -0.44 -25.42 -13.03
CA LYS A 117 -0.11 -24.22 -12.26
C LYS A 117 -1.23 -23.19 -12.31
N GLU A 118 -1.87 -23.00 -13.48
CA GLU A 118 -3.04 -22.13 -13.63
C GLU A 118 -4.19 -22.59 -12.75
N ARG A 119 -4.50 -23.90 -12.73
CA ARG A 119 -5.54 -24.45 -11.84
C ARG A 119 -5.22 -24.19 -10.36
N LYS A 120 -3.95 -24.34 -9.95
CA LYS A 120 -3.54 -24.06 -8.57
C LYS A 120 -3.62 -22.57 -8.21
N ILE A 121 -3.35 -21.68 -9.17
CA ILE A 121 -3.54 -20.23 -8.98
C ILE A 121 -5.03 -19.93 -8.78
N GLU A 122 -5.92 -20.53 -9.57
CA GLU A 122 -7.36 -20.35 -9.43
C GLU A 122 -7.89 -20.86 -8.08
N GLU A 123 -7.45 -22.04 -7.64
CA GLU A 123 -7.77 -22.61 -6.32
C GLU A 123 -7.31 -21.67 -5.18
N LEU A 124 -6.07 -21.19 -5.22
CA LEU A 124 -5.54 -20.25 -4.21
C LEU A 124 -6.24 -18.90 -4.24
N THR A 125 -6.58 -18.39 -5.43
CA THR A 125 -7.31 -17.13 -5.58
C THR A 125 -8.71 -17.25 -4.99
N SER A 126 -9.39 -18.37 -5.22
CA SER A 126 -10.68 -18.68 -4.60
C SER A 126 -10.58 -18.71 -3.08
N LEU A 127 -9.55 -19.38 -2.53
CA LEU A 127 -9.31 -19.43 -1.09
C LEU A 127 -9.04 -18.05 -0.48
N VAL A 128 -8.21 -17.23 -1.12
CA VAL A 128 -7.96 -15.84 -0.68
C VAL A 128 -9.26 -15.04 -0.67
N SER A 129 -10.08 -15.16 -1.72
CA SER A 129 -11.37 -14.46 -1.78
C SER A 129 -12.35 -14.94 -0.70
N PHE A 130 -12.30 -16.22 -0.32
CA PHE A 130 -13.10 -16.78 0.77
C PHE A 130 -12.63 -16.26 2.12
N LEU A 131 -11.31 -16.25 2.37
CA LEU A 131 -10.74 -15.72 3.61
C LEU A 131 -11.04 -14.22 3.77
N GLN A 132 -10.90 -13.44 2.69
CA GLN A 132 -11.24 -12.01 2.68
C GLN A 132 -12.73 -11.73 2.90
N LYS A 133 -13.63 -12.67 2.54
CA LYS A 133 -15.06 -12.58 2.85
C LYS A 133 -15.40 -13.03 4.27
N THR A 134 -14.53 -13.84 4.89
CA THR A 134 -14.73 -14.42 6.23
C THR A 134 -14.13 -13.53 7.31
N GLU A 135 -13.08 -12.78 7.00
CA GLU A 135 -12.83 -11.50 7.68
C GLU A 135 -14.09 -10.65 7.43
N GLU A 136 -14.88 -10.44 8.49
CA GLU A 136 -16.02 -9.54 8.43
C GLU A 136 -15.60 -8.27 7.70
N PRO A 137 -16.42 -7.75 6.77
CA PRO A 137 -16.12 -6.47 6.16
C PRO A 137 -15.97 -5.46 7.29
N GLU A 138 -14.72 -5.07 7.58
CA GLU A 138 -14.37 -4.05 8.56
C GLU A 138 -15.35 -2.91 8.29
N LYS A 139 -16.28 -2.68 9.22
CA LYS A 139 -17.25 -1.60 9.09
C LYS A 139 -16.40 -0.34 8.89
N PRO A 140 -16.59 0.42 7.81
CA PRO A 140 -15.68 1.49 7.39
C PRO A 140 -15.58 2.68 8.37
N ASP A 141 -16.21 2.61 9.55
CA ASP A 141 -16.25 3.65 10.57
C ASP A 141 -15.84 3.14 11.96
N GLU A 142 -15.10 2.02 12.05
CA GLU A 142 -14.61 1.57 13.36
C GLU A 142 -13.53 2.53 13.86
N LYS A 143 -14.00 3.54 14.60
CA LYS A 143 -13.20 4.55 15.28
C LYS A 143 -11.99 3.89 15.95
N PRO A 144 -10.78 4.47 15.82
CA PRO A 144 -9.57 3.87 16.38
C PRO A 144 -9.77 3.42 17.82
N THR A 145 -9.39 2.19 18.14
CA THR A 145 -9.42 1.74 19.53
C THR A 145 -8.51 2.62 20.37
N SER A 146 -8.83 2.81 21.66
CA SER A 146 -8.02 3.65 22.57
C SER A 146 -6.54 3.23 22.58
N GLN A 147 -6.26 1.93 22.45
CA GLN A 147 -4.89 1.40 22.36
C GLN A 147 -4.22 1.80 21.04
N GLN A 148 -4.91 1.67 19.90
CA GLN A 148 -4.38 2.10 18.61
C GLN A 148 -4.14 3.61 18.56
N GLU A 149 -5.04 4.40 19.14
CA GLU A 149 -4.87 5.85 19.27
C GLU A 149 -3.62 6.17 20.09
N ALA A 150 -3.43 5.54 21.25
CA ALA A 150 -2.24 5.74 22.07
C ALA A 150 -0.95 5.37 21.34
N THR A 151 -0.94 4.28 20.57
CA THR A 151 0.22 3.86 19.77
C THR A 151 0.47 4.79 18.57
N ALA A 152 -0.58 5.24 17.89
CA ALA A 152 -0.50 6.22 16.82
C ALA A 152 0.02 7.57 17.30
N VAL A 153 -0.43 8.05 18.46
CA VAL A 153 0.09 9.26 19.11
C VAL A 153 1.59 9.16 19.36
N ARG A 154 2.08 8.02 19.87
CA ARG A 154 3.54 7.81 20.04
C ARG A 154 4.27 7.89 18.69
N GLY A 155 3.75 7.23 17.66
CA GLY A 155 4.32 7.31 16.31
C GLY A 155 4.38 8.75 15.76
N LEU A 156 3.28 9.50 15.87
CA LEU A 156 3.20 10.89 15.42
C LEU A 156 4.15 11.82 16.18
N GLU A 157 4.33 11.59 17.48
CA GLU A 157 5.25 12.36 18.31
C GLU A 157 6.70 12.17 17.84
N ILE A 158 7.12 10.93 17.51
CA ILE A 158 8.44 10.66 16.91
C ILE A 158 8.55 11.34 15.54
N MET A 159 7.52 11.22 14.70
CA MET A 159 7.51 11.85 13.36
C MET A 159 7.66 13.38 13.44
N LYS A 160 6.96 14.01 14.39
CA LYS A 160 6.97 15.45 14.62
C LYS A 160 8.32 15.95 15.12
N ARG A 161 8.92 15.30 16.13
CA ARG A 161 10.24 15.68 16.66
C ARG A 161 11.32 15.63 15.59
N ASN A 162 11.22 14.65 14.69
CA ASN A 162 12.18 14.40 13.62
C ASN A 162 11.79 15.04 12.28
N GLN A 163 10.71 15.83 12.24
CA GLN A 163 10.23 16.56 11.05
C GLN A 163 10.03 15.65 9.81
N LEU A 164 9.63 14.40 10.01
CA LEU A 164 9.55 13.41 8.92
C LEU A 164 8.48 13.77 7.89
N LEU A 165 7.38 14.35 8.35
CA LEU A 165 6.27 14.77 7.48
C LEU A 165 6.59 16.08 6.74
N GLU A 166 7.29 17.00 7.38
CA GLU A 166 7.74 18.27 6.81
C GLU A 166 8.71 18.07 5.64
N HIS A 167 9.62 17.09 5.77
CA HIS A 167 10.66 16.78 4.79
C HIS A 167 10.21 15.85 3.66
N SER A 168 9.08 15.15 3.81
CA SER A 168 8.56 14.24 2.78
C SER A 168 7.75 14.94 1.68
N VAL A 169 7.42 16.22 1.86
CA VAL A 169 6.56 17.00 0.96
C VAL A 169 7.33 18.14 0.29
N ARG A 170 7.14 18.33 -1.03
CA ARG A 170 7.78 19.40 -1.81
C ARG A 170 7.18 20.77 -1.49
N ASN A 171 7.90 21.85 -1.79
CA ASN A 171 7.43 23.22 -1.49
C ASN A 171 6.07 23.56 -2.12
N VAL A 172 5.80 23.15 -3.37
CA VAL A 172 4.51 23.39 -4.04
C VAL A 172 3.37 22.65 -3.34
N GLU A 173 3.60 21.39 -3.00
CA GLU A 173 2.64 20.54 -2.29
C GLU A 173 2.39 21.04 -0.86
N ARG A 174 3.42 21.60 -0.21
CA ARG A 174 3.31 22.22 1.10
C ARG A 174 2.34 23.41 1.08
N THR A 175 2.43 24.29 0.07
CA THR A 175 1.47 25.39 -0.10
C THR A 175 0.05 24.87 -0.31
N MET A 176 -0.12 23.78 -1.07
CA MET A 176 -1.42 23.14 -1.28
C MET A 176 -2.01 22.59 0.04
N LEU A 177 -1.20 21.89 0.84
CA LEU A 177 -1.63 21.40 2.16
C LEU A 177 -1.96 22.55 3.12
N CYS A 178 -1.16 23.61 3.12
CA CYS A 178 -1.40 24.81 3.92
C CYS A 178 -2.78 25.40 3.59
N ASN A 179 -3.06 25.64 2.31
CA ASN A 179 -4.36 26.16 1.86
C ASN A 179 -5.51 25.23 2.24
N PHE A 180 -5.29 23.91 2.20
CA PHE A 180 -6.28 22.91 2.59
C PHE A 180 -6.60 22.99 4.09
N PHE A 181 -5.61 22.88 4.98
CA PHE A 181 -5.88 22.90 6.42
C PHE A 181 -6.31 24.29 6.93
N GLU A 182 -5.92 25.37 6.26
CA GLU A 182 -6.36 26.73 6.57
C GLU A 182 -7.78 27.08 6.06
N ALA A 183 -8.36 26.29 5.15
CA ALA A 183 -9.74 26.50 4.70
C ALA A 183 -10.74 26.17 5.82
N VAL A 184 -11.80 26.99 5.96
CA VAL A 184 -12.87 26.78 6.97
C VAL A 184 -13.61 25.47 6.74
N GLU A 185 -13.89 25.15 5.47
CA GLU A 185 -14.53 23.92 5.01
C GLU A 185 -13.63 23.23 3.99
N PRO A 186 -12.62 22.48 4.45
CA PRO A 186 -11.66 21.84 3.56
C PRO A 186 -12.35 20.74 2.74
N LYS A 187 -12.33 20.87 1.41
CA LYS A 187 -12.76 19.80 0.50
C LYS A 187 -11.54 19.00 0.05
N PRO A 188 -11.41 17.72 0.44
CA PRO A 188 -10.25 16.92 0.06
C PRO A 188 -10.28 16.70 -1.45
N THR A 189 -9.23 17.14 -2.13
CA THR A 189 -8.98 16.77 -3.54
C THR A 189 -8.15 15.50 -3.57
N GLN A 190 -8.27 14.73 -4.67
CA GLN A 190 -7.48 13.50 -4.85
C GLN A 190 -5.97 13.75 -4.70
N GLU A 191 -5.50 14.89 -5.19
CA GLU A 191 -4.08 15.28 -5.11
C GLU A 191 -3.63 15.47 -3.65
N ILE A 192 -4.42 16.17 -2.83
CA ILE A 192 -4.14 16.35 -1.40
C ILE A 192 -4.05 14.99 -0.69
N VAL A 193 -4.99 14.10 -0.96
CA VAL A 193 -5.01 12.74 -0.38
C VAL A 193 -3.74 11.98 -0.77
N MET A 194 -3.34 12.03 -2.04
CA MET A 194 -2.11 11.37 -2.52
C MET A 194 -0.84 11.95 -1.89
N VAL A 195 -0.78 13.27 -1.69
CA VAL A 195 0.36 13.91 -1.04
C VAL A 195 0.48 13.43 0.41
N ILE A 196 -0.62 13.43 1.16
CA ILE A 196 -0.66 12.96 2.55
C ILE A 196 -0.30 11.47 2.63
N ASP A 197 -0.87 10.63 1.77
CA ASP A 197 -0.60 9.19 1.74
C ASP A 197 0.88 8.87 1.52
N ARG A 198 1.51 9.58 0.57
CA ARG A 198 2.94 9.44 0.28
C ARG A 198 3.81 9.98 1.41
N ALA A 199 3.43 11.09 2.04
CA ALA A 199 4.15 11.65 3.18
C ALA A 199 4.17 10.68 4.37
N LEU A 200 3.00 10.11 4.70
CA LEU A 200 2.88 9.09 5.74
C LEU A 200 3.64 7.81 5.39
N SER A 201 3.53 7.33 4.14
CA SER A 201 4.29 6.14 3.70
C SER A 201 5.80 6.33 3.90
N ASN A 202 6.35 7.48 3.48
CA ASN A 202 7.76 7.81 3.66
C ASN A 202 8.15 7.90 5.16
N ALA A 203 7.34 8.55 5.98
CA ALA A 203 7.61 8.65 7.42
C ALA A 203 7.62 7.26 8.09
N ILE A 204 6.67 6.38 7.73
CA ILE A 204 6.60 5.01 8.23
C ILE A 204 7.83 4.21 7.78
N ASP A 205 8.20 4.26 6.49
CA ASP A 205 9.39 3.59 5.96
C ASP A 205 10.65 4.02 6.71
N VAL A 206 10.79 5.33 6.98
CA VAL A 206 11.95 5.87 7.70
C VAL A 206 11.99 5.38 9.15
N LEU A 207 10.85 5.28 9.84
CA LEU A 207 10.76 4.71 11.19
C LEU A 207 11.12 3.22 11.22
N LEU A 208 10.62 2.44 10.26
CA LEU A 208 10.85 0.99 10.20
C LEU A 208 12.27 0.64 9.76
N MET A 209 12.87 1.40 8.84
CA MET A 209 14.19 1.10 8.27
C MET A 209 15.35 1.59 9.14
N ARG A 210 15.13 2.60 9.99
CA ARG A 210 16.21 3.25 10.76
C ARG A 210 15.79 3.55 12.21
N PRO A 211 15.32 2.56 12.98
CA PRO A 211 14.84 2.79 14.34
C PRO A 211 15.92 3.38 15.26
N ASP A 212 17.19 3.05 15.04
CA ASP A 212 18.33 3.49 15.86
C ASP A 212 18.64 4.99 15.73
N LYS A 213 18.06 5.69 14.75
CA LYS A 213 18.31 7.12 14.54
C LYS A 213 17.44 8.03 15.41
N PHE A 214 16.47 7.45 16.10
CA PHE A 214 15.53 8.20 16.90
C PHE A 214 15.90 8.04 18.37
N ASP A 215 16.03 9.17 19.07
CA ASP A 215 16.28 9.18 20.52
C ASP A 215 15.11 8.51 21.29
N ASP A 216 13.93 8.49 20.66
CA ASP A 216 12.75 7.79 21.12
C ASP A 216 12.72 6.35 20.60
N PHE A 217 12.64 5.40 21.52
CA PHE A 217 12.62 4.00 21.18
C PHE A 217 11.36 3.64 20.37
N VAL A 218 11.55 3.18 19.13
CA VAL A 218 10.50 2.53 18.33
C VAL A 218 10.23 1.14 18.92
N ASP A 219 9.31 1.11 19.88
CA ASP A 219 8.94 -0.10 20.62
C ASP A 219 8.35 -1.20 19.70
N ASN A 220 8.25 -2.42 20.24
CA ASN A 220 7.75 -3.56 19.47
C ASN A 220 6.29 -3.40 19.07
N GLU A 221 5.48 -2.73 19.90
CA GLU A 221 4.07 -2.50 19.63
C GLU A 221 3.86 -1.53 18.46
N LEU A 222 4.56 -0.40 18.47
CA LEU A 222 4.57 0.59 17.40
C LEU A 222 5.08 -0.03 16.10
N ARG A 223 6.12 -0.86 16.15
CA ARG A 223 6.62 -1.54 14.95
C ARG A 223 5.57 -2.47 14.35
N ILE A 224 4.92 -3.30 15.16
CA ILE A 224 3.84 -4.19 14.69
C ILE A 224 2.67 -3.38 14.13
N PHE A 225 2.29 -2.29 14.80
CA PHE A 225 1.27 -1.36 14.33
C PHE A 225 1.60 -0.79 12.94
N LEU A 226 2.86 -0.40 12.72
CA LEU A 226 3.33 0.19 11.47
C LEU A 226 3.54 -0.83 10.33
N LEU A 227 3.67 -2.12 10.63
CA LEU A 227 3.80 -3.18 9.61
C LEU A 227 2.56 -3.28 8.72
N ASP A 228 1.36 -3.07 9.28
CA ASP A 228 0.16 -2.88 8.47
C ASP A 228 0.07 -1.41 8.04
N THR A 229 0.86 -1.05 7.03
CA THR A 229 1.03 0.33 6.58
C THR A 229 -0.30 0.98 6.16
N GLN A 230 -1.23 0.23 5.57
CA GLN A 230 -2.50 0.79 5.12
C GLN A 230 -3.41 1.12 6.29
N LYS A 231 -3.53 0.21 7.27
CA LYS A 231 -4.31 0.45 8.50
C LYS A 231 -3.67 1.54 9.35
N ALA A 232 -2.35 1.52 9.49
CA ALA A 232 -1.60 2.53 10.23
C ALA A 232 -1.82 3.93 9.67
N LYS A 233 -1.73 4.13 8.35
CA LYS A 233 -1.94 5.44 7.72
C LYS A 233 -3.32 6.03 8.00
N ARG A 234 -4.37 5.19 7.91
CA ARG A 234 -5.74 5.62 8.21
C ARG A 234 -5.86 6.08 9.66
N ILE A 235 -5.41 5.25 10.60
CA ILE A 235 -5.47 5.56 12.03
C ILE A 235 -4.62 6.80 12.37
N LEU A 236 -3.40 6.91 11.83
CA LEU A 236 -2.52 8.07 12.03
C LEU A 236 -3.20 9.36 11.54
N LEU A 237 -3.84 9.32 10.36
CA LEU A 237 -4.56 10.47 9.83
C LEU A 237 -5.76 10.86 10.69
N ASP A 238 -6.56 9.90 11.15
CA ASP A 238 -7.67 10.16 12.08
C ASP A 238 -7.19 10.82 13.36
N VAL A 239 -6.10 10.32 13.94
CA VAL A 239 -5.49 10.86 15.16
C VAL A 239 -4.92 12.26 14.92
N MET A 240 -4.31 12.53 13.76
CA MET A 240 -3.84 13.88 13.38
C MET A 240 -5.00 14.89 13.28
N LEU A 241 -6.16 14.47 12.79
CA LEU A 241 -7.34 15.35 12.69
C LEU A 241 -8.02 15.57 14.05
N LEU A 242 -7.93 14.60 14.96
CA LEU A 242 -8.40 14.74 16.35
C LEU A 242 -7.49 15.65 17.18
N HIS A 243 -6.17 15.53 16.98
CA HIS A 243 -5.10 16.19 17.72
C HIS A 243 -4.23 17.03 16.76
N PRO A 244 -4.68 18.25 16.40
CA PRO A 244 -4.04 19.06 15.36
C PRO A 244 -2.61 19.51 15.71
N GLU A 245 -2.17 19.38 16.96
CA GLU A 245 -0.78 19.57 17.38
C GLU A 245 0.22 18.62 16.71
N TYR A 246 -0.24 17.50 16.14
CA TYR A 246 0.58 16.57 15.36
C TYR A 246 0.59 16.88 13.86
N VAL A 247 -0.25 17.80 13.39
CA VAL A 247 -0.19 18.27 12.01
C VAL A 247 1.02 19.20 11.86
N PRO A 248 1.91 18.97 10.88
CA PRO A 248 3.06 19.83 10.64
C PRO A 248 2.68 21.30 10.55
N ARG A 249 3.46 22.17 11.20
CA ARG A 249 3.26 23.63 11.12
C ARG A 249 3.34 24.13 9.69
N THR A 250 4.24 23.54 8.90
CA THR A 250 4.39 23.86 7.48
C THR A 250 3.19 23.49 6.63
N TRP A 251 2.29 22.63 7.13
CA TRP A 251 1.03 22.27 6.47
C TRP A 251 -0.15 23.10 6.99
N GLY A 252 0.05 24.07 7.89
CA GLY A 252 -1.03 24.86 8.49
C GLY A 252 -1.56 24.31 9.82
N GLY A 253 -0.82 23.41 10.48
CA GLY A 253 -1.23 22.81 11.76
C GLY A 253 -1.54 23.84 12.86
N ASP A 254 -0.80 24.95 12.95
CA ASP A 254 -1.04 25.99 13.96
C ASP A 254 -2.40 26.69 13.77
N VAL A 255 -2.81 26.95 12.53
CA VAL A 255 -4.11 27.56 12.20
C VAL A 255 -5.25 26.59 12.49
N LEU A 256 -5.06 25.30 12.15
CA LEU A 256 -6.02 24.24 12.45
C LEU A 256 -6.22 24.08 13.96
N ALA A 257 -5.12 24.02 14.72
CA ALA A 257 -5.15 23.89 16.18
C ALA A 257 -5.85 25.08 16.84
N LYS A 258 -5.53 26.30 16.41
CA LYS A 258 -6.20 27.51 16.88
C LYS A 258 -7.71 27.45 16.60
N ARG A 259 -8.11 27.13 15.37
CA ARG A 259 -9.53 27.02 15.00
C ARG A 259 -10.27 25.98 15.84
N GLN A 260 -9.67 24.80 16.03
CA GLN A 260 -10.29 23.73 16.81
C GLN A 260 -10.42 24.13 18.29
N SER A 261 -9.42 24.82 18.84
CA SER A 261 -9.47 25.34 20.22
C SER A 261 -10.56 26.40 20.41
N GLU A 262 -10.71 27.32 19.45
CA GLU A 262 -11.75 28.36 19.45
C GLU A 262 -13.15 27.74 19.36
N ALA A 263 -13.33 26.74 18.48
CA ALA A 263 -14.59 26.01 18.35
C ALA A 263 -14.97 25.26 19.65
N ARG A 264 -13.99 24.62 20.33
CA ARG A 264 -14.21 23.98 21.63
C ARG A 264 -14.59 24.98 22.71
N LEU A 265 -13.91 26.13 22.78
CA LEU A 265 -14.21 27.19 23.75
C LEU A 265 -15.62 27.78 23.53
N GLU A 266 -15.99 28.01 22.27
CA GLU A 266 -17.31 28.53 21.90
C GLU A 266 -18.43 27.52 22.24
N ALA A 267 -18.18 26.23 22.00
CA ALA A 267 -19.10 25.16 22.41
C ALA A 267 -19.29 25.10 23.93
N MET A 268 -18.22 25.31 24.72
CA MET A 268 -18.30 25.40 26.18
C MET A 268 -19.09 26.63 26.64
N ARG A 269 -18.89 27.80 26.01
CA ARG A 269 -19.65 29.02 26.31
C ARG A 269 -21.15 28.84 26.06
N LYS A 270 -21.53 28.22 24.94
CA LYS A 270 -22.95 27.93 24.62
C LYS A 270 -23.60 26.93 25.58
N ARG A 271 -22.81 26.04 26.20
CA ARG A 271 -23.28 25.05 27.17
C ARG A 271 -23.41 25.58 28.59
N GLN A 272 -22.87 26.76 28.91
CA GLN A 272 -23.19 27.45 30.15
C GLN A 272 -24.50 28.23 29.93
N PRO A 273 -25.68 27.69 30.30
CA PRO A 273 -26.87 28.51 30.33
C PRO A 273 -26.60 29.69 31.27
N ALA A 274 -27.09 30.86 30.88
CA ALA A 274 -27.06 32.07 31.69
C ALA A 274 -27.77 31.84 33.05
N GLN A 275 -27.09 31.22 34.01
CA GLN A 275 -27.50 31.18 35.41
C GLN A 275 -27.09 32.44 36.14
N VAL A 276 -27.28 33.60 35.51
CA VAL A 276 -27.05 34.90 36.13
C VAL A 276 -28.12 35.87 35.66
N SER A 277 -29.31 35.77 36.24
CA SER A 277 -30.08 36.92 36.74
C SER A 277 -31.53 36.51 37.02
N ASP A 278 -31.82 36.10 38.25
CA ASP A 278 -33.10 36.39 38.92
C ASP A 278 -32.95 36.13 40.43
N SER A 279 -32.06 36.89 41.07
CA SER A 279 -32.03 37.03 42.52
C SER A 279 -31.60 38.45 42.88
N LYS A 280 -32.42 39.41 42.43
CA LYS A 280 -32.45 40.77 42.94
C LYS A 280 -33.68 40.84 43.86
N THR A 281 -33.43 40.77 45.16
CA THR A 281 -34.15 41.34 46.31
C THR A 281 -34.02 40.38 47.49
N ASN A 282 -33.30 40.76 48.55
CA ASN A 282 -33.89 41.43 49.71
C ASN A 282 -32.95 41.42 50.94
N VAL A 283 -33.02 42.50 51.73
CA VAL A 283 -32.63 42.64 53.15
C VAL A 283 -31.15 42.86 53.51
N GLU A 284 -30.74 44.12 53.41
CA GLU A 284 -30.38 45.00 54.54
C GLU A 284 -30.13 44.36 55.94
N LYS A 285 -28.89 44.40 56.46
CA LYS A 285 -28.62 44.88 57.84
C LYS A 285 -27.14 45.11 58.15
N GLU A 286 -26.88 46.32 58.65
CA GLU A 286 -25.68 46.80 59.33
C GLU A 286 -25.27 45.90 60.53
N ASN A 287 -23.96 45.74 60.76
CA ASN A 287 -23.29 46.27 61.96
C ASN A 287 -21.74 46.09 61.92
N PRO A 288 -20.94 47.01 62.50
CA PRO A 288 -19.47 46.94 62.57
C PRO A 288 -18.95 46.59 63.99
N ARG A 289 -17.74 45.99 64.08
CA ARG A 289 -16.76 46.06 65.20
C ARG A 289 -15.54 45.19 64.84
N GLN A 290 -14.39 45.78 64.53
CA GLN A 290 -13.27 46.14 65.42
C GLN A 290 -12.57 44.94 66.11
N ASN A 291 -11.32 44.68 65.71
CA ASN A 291 -10.09 44.52 66.53
C ASN A 291 -9.00 43.80 65.69
N LEU A 292 -7.94 44.50 65.26
CA LEU A 292 -6.65 44.73 65.95
C LEU A 292 -5.81 43.47 66.18
N ALA A 293 -4.82 43.23 65.31
CA ALA A 293 -3.39 43.17 65.65
C ALA A 293 -2.55 42.68 64.45
N ALA A 294 -1.63 43.54 64.01
CA ALA A 294 -0.46 43.25 63.16
C ALA A 294 0.73 42.80 64.08
N PRO A 295 2.01 42.65 63.65
CA PRO A 295 2.62 42.93 62.34
C PRO A 295 3.77 41.98 61.89
N ASN A 296 4.45 42.42 60.82
CA ASN A 296 5.75 42.00 60.24
C ASN A 296 5.68 40.90 59.16
N GLY A 297 6.19 41.09 57.95
CA GLY A 297 6.94 42.20 57.37
C GLY A 297 7.56 41.79 56.03
N LYS A 298 8.12 42.78 55.32
CA LYS A 298 8.95 42.71 54.10
C LYS A 298 8.21 42.84 52.76
N SER A 299 7.94 44.12 52.50
CA SER A 299 8.06 44.81 51.21
C SER A 299 9.18 44.32 50.30
N PHE A 300 8.88 44.17 49.01
CA PHE A 300 9.78 44.60 47.93
C PHE A 300 8.98 45.34 46.85
N ALA A 301 9.67 46.31 46.27
CA ALA A 301 9.12 47.50 45.65
C ALA A 301 8.76 47.35 44.17
N LYS A 302 7.94 48.32 43.79
CA LYS A 302 7.32 48.67 42.52
C LYS A 302 8.30 49.42 41.61
N THR A 303 8.42 49.03 40.35
CA THR A 303 8.77 49.87 39.17
C THR A 303 8.12 49.17 37.96
N SER A 304 7.14 49.69 37.23
CA SER A 304 6.87 50.98 36.57
C SER A 304 7.89 51.40 35.51
N ALA A 305 7.40 51.30 34.26
CA ALA A 305 7.80 52.02 33.05
C ALA A 305 9.17 51.69 32.44
N ILE A 306 9.15 51.28 31.17
CA ILE A 306 9.73 52.03 30.05
C ILE A 306 9.15 51.50 28.74
N SER A 307 8.32 52.35 28.13
CA SER A 307 7.98 52.31 26.71
C SER A 307 9.20 52.83 25.92
N LYS A 308 9.72 52.01 25.01
CA LYS A 308 10.51 52.40 23.83
C LYS A 308 9.97 51.49 22.71
N GLY A 309 9.21 51.98 21.74
CA GLY A 309 9.61 53.06 20.84
C GLY A 309 10.66 52.55 19.85
N VAL A 310 10.46 51.37 19.25
CA VAL A 310 11.30 50.90 18.13
C VAL A 310 10.75 51.53 16.86
N GLN A 311 11.49 52.51 16.36
CA GLN A 311 11.25 53.09 15.05
C GLN A 311 11.43 52.02 13.96
N LEU A 312 10.38 51.85 13.16
CA LEU A 312 10.45 51.24 11.85
C LEU A 312 11.39 52.08 10.96
N LYS A 313 12.66 51.66 10.85
CA LYS A 313 13.50 52.07 9.73
C LYS A 313 12.95 51.42 8.47
N SER A 314 12.25 52.23 7.67
CA SER A 314 11.97 51.95 6.27
C SER A 314 13.31 51.79 5.53
N ILE A 315 13.74 50.55 5.32
CA ILE A 315 14.83 50.23 4.39
C ILE A 315 14.17 50.05 3.03
N ARG A 316 14.23 51.10 2.21
CA ARG A 316 14.15 50.98 0.75
C ARG A 316 15.34 50.12 0.30
N MET A 317 15.10 48.85 0.00
CA MET A 317 15.98 48.07 -0.86
C MET A 317 15.57 48.36 -2.31
N ALA A 318 16.52 48.90 -3.07
CA ALA A 318 16.41 49.13 -4.50
C ALA A 318 16.16 47.82 -5.28
N PRO A 319 15.54 47.88 -6.46
CA PRO A 319 15.40 46.71 -7.33
C PRO A 319 16.78 46.30 -7.85
N ASN A 320 17.25 45.13 -7.42
CA ASN A 320 18.45 44.51 -7.96
C ASN A 320 18.10 43.91 -9.33
N VAL A 321 18.46 44.62 -10.40
CA VAL A 321 18.44 44.15 -11.78
C VAL A 321 19.55 43.11 -11.91
N MET A 322 19.23 41.85 -11.63
CA MET A 322 20.09 40.72 -11.97
C MET A 322 19.91 40.42 -13.46
N LYS A 323 21.01 40.69 -14.17
CA LYS A 323 21.27 40.35 -15.56
C LYS A 323 20.99 38.86 -15.79
N THR A 324 20.25 38.58 -16.84
CA THR A 324 20.13 37.26 -17.46
C THR A 324 21.48 36.88 -18.06
N ASP A 325 22.24 36.04 -17.36
CA ASP A 325 23.31 35.28 -18.00
C ASP A 325 22.66 34.18 -18.85
N GLN A 326 22.68 34.39 -20.16
CA GLN A 326 22.43 33.37 -21.17
C GLN A 326 23.55 32.35 -21.11
N THR A 327 23.31 31.23 -20.45
CA THR A 327 24.10 30.01 -20.62
C THR A 327 23.70 29.37 -21.96
N PRO A 328 24.64 29.14 -22.90
CA PRO A 328 24.32 28.45 -24.15
C PRO A 328 23.97 26.97 -23.90
N PRO A 329 23.11 26.36 -24.72
CA PRO A 329 22.71 24.97 -24.57
C PRO A 329 23.89 24.02 -24.83
N PRO A 330 23.99 22.89 -24.10
CA PRO A 330 25.00 21.88 -24.36
C PRO A 330 24.76 21.24 -25.73
N LYS A 331 25.82 21.22 -26.54
CA LYS A 331 25.88 20.52 -27.83
C LYS A 331 25.58 19.03 -27.61
N SER A 332 24.56 18.54 -28.28
CA SER A 332 24.29 17.12 -28.46
C SER A 332 25.44 16.49 -29.25
N ASN A 333 26.19 15.59 -28.62
CA ASN A 333 26.99 14.59 -29.33
C ASN A 333 26.13 13.33 -29.49
N PRO A 334 25.72 12.95 -30.71
CA PRO A 334 25.35 11.59 -31.01
C PRO A 334 26.64 10.88 -31.41
N ASP A 335 27.14 9.97 -30.59
CA ASP A 335 27.87 8.79 -31.08
C ASP A 335 28.34 7.91 -29.93
N THR A 336 28.24 6.60 -30.17
CA THR A 336 28.96 5.51 -29.51
C THR A 336 28.42 5.03 -28.16
N SER A 337 27.65 3.94 -28.19
CA SER A 337 28.23 2.62 -27.89
C SER A 337 27.10 1.62 -27.61
N VAL A 338 26.88 0.73 -28.58
CA VAL A 338 26.09 -0.49 -28.42
C VAL A 338 26.88 -1.41 -27.50
N SER A 339 26.59 -1.39 -26.20
CA SER A 339 27.15 -2.35 -25.25
C SER A 339 26.34 -3.63 -25.32
N ALA A 340 26.83 -4.58 -26.11
CA ALA A 340 26.38 -5.95 -26.15
C ALA A 340 26.52 -6.60 -24.76
N PHE A 341 25.41 -6.94 -24.12
CA PHE A 341 25.41 -7.83 -22.98
C PHE A 341 25.51 -9.28 -23.48
N LEU A 342 26.74 -9.81 -23.49
CA LEU A 342 27.00 -11.25 -23.51
C LEU A 342 26.54 -11.83 -22.16
N ILE A 343 25.45 -12.60 -22.15
CA ILE A 343 25.16 -13.51 -21.04
C ILE A 343 25.91 -14.82 -21.34
N VAL A 344 27.03 -14.99 -20.63
CA VAL A 344 27.79 -16.24 -20.57
C VAL A 344 27.04 -17.23 -19.67
N CYS A 345 26.54 -18.31 -20.26
CA CYS A 345 26.06 -19.48 -19.55
C CYS A 345 27.22 -20.15 -18.82
N ASN A 346 27.21 -20.17 -17.48
CA ASN A 346 28.10 -21.00 -16.70
C ASN A 346 27.37 -22.30 -16.30
N LYS A 347 27.67 -23.37 -17.05
CA LYS A 347 27.21 -24.74 -16.80
C LYS A 347 28.32 -25.47 -16.06
N ALA A 348 28.35 -25.35 -14.74
CA ALA A 348 29.19 -26.19 -13.90
C ALA A 348 28.42 -27.46 -13.53
N GLY A 349 28.76 -28.55 -14.21
CA GLY A 349 28.46 -29.89 -13.74
C GLY A 349 29.46 -30.26 -12.64
N VAL A 350 28.94 -30.74 -11.51
CA VAL A 350 29.72 -31.50 -10.53
C VAL A 350 29.02 -32.84 -10.38
N LYS A 351 29.65 -33.88 -10.93
CA LYS A 351 29.45 -35.27 -10.53
C LYS A 351 30.51 -35.59 -9.48
N ALA A 352 30.08 -36.18 -8.38
CA ALA A 352 30.80 -37.21 -7.65
C ALA A 352 29.78 -38.31 -7.35
#